data_AF-E7BLI2-F1
#
_entry.id   AF-E7BLI2-F1
#
_cell.length_a   1.000
_cell.length_b   1.000
_cell.length_c   1.000
_cell.angle_alpha   90.00
_cell.angle_beta   90.00
_cell.angle_gamma   90.00
#
_symmetry.space_group_name_H-M   'P 1'
#
loop_
_entity.id
_entity.type
_entity.pdbx_description
1 polymer ?
#
loop_
_entity_poly.entity_id
_entity_poly.type
_entity_poly.pdbx_seq_one_letter_code
_entity_poly.pdbx_strand_id
1 'polypeptide(L)'
;WWEKYQPVSYTLNNRGGDEAAFSDMVSRCNNVGIRIYVDLVANHMATSNGQGSAGNTCDPSSKSYPAVSYTSENFHTSCDIDYTDSSSIRNCELTGLKDLDQSQDYVRGKIEEYMNHLISLGVAGFRVDAAKHMWPADLQAIFGSLNDLSTDHGFASGARAFIFQEVIDTSTDPVKNTEYTGFGKVCEFLFGNDLGPAFRGENPLHYLKNWGTEWGLLDGGDTVSFVDNHDNERDSQVFLHYTNDKPYKAAMAFMLAH
;
A
#
# COMPACT_ATOMS: atom_id res chain seq x y z
N TRP A 1 -14.17 -7.08 4.09
CA TRP A 1 -12.75 -6.73 4.31
C TRP A 1 -12.33 -5.72 3.28
N TRP A 2 -12.57 -6.01 1.98
CA TRP A 2 -12.24 -5.13 0.86
C TRP A 2 -12.97 -3.78 0.84
N GLU A 3 -14.08 -3.61 1.58
CA GLU A 3 -14.77 -2.30 1.70
C GLU A 3 -13.84 -1.17 2.19
N LYS A 4 -12.77 -1.52 2.92
CA LYS A 4 -11.75 -0.56 3.40
C LYS A 4 -10.92 0.04 2.25
N TYR A 5 -10.83 -0.65 1.12
CA TYR A 5 -10.13 -0.23 -0.09
C TYR A 5 -11.06 0.49 -1.07
N GLN A 6 -12.14 1.09 -0.56
CA GLN A 6 -13.03 1.94 -1.34
C GLN A 6 -13.24 3.27 -0.61
N PRO A 7 -12.27 4.20 -0.70
CA PRO A 7 -12.34 5.46 0.03
C PRO A 7 -13.55 6.30 -0.39
N VAL A 8 -14.25 6.85 0.60
CA VAL A 8 -15.32 7.83 0.40
C VAL A 8 -14.88 9.23 0.85
N SER A 9 -13.99 9.28 1.83
CA SER A 9 -13.43 10.51 2.41
C SER A 9 -12.13 10.19 3.15
N TYR A 10 -11.39 11.24 3.54
CA TYR A 10 -10.23 11.14 4.42
C TYR A 10 -10.57 11.34 5.91
N THR A 11 -11.85 11.36 6.28
CA THR A 11 -12.28 11.43 7.68
C THR A 11 -11.91 10.15 8.44
N LEU A 12 -11.23 10.29 9.58
CA LEU A 12 -10.83 9.19 10.45
C LEU A 12 -12.01 8.72 11.31
N ASN A 13 -12.94 7.99 10.68
CA ASN A 13 -14.00 7.28 11.37
C ASN A 13 -14.39 6.04 10.58
N ASN A 14 -14.00 4.87 11.08
CA ASN A 14 -14.26 3.59 10.42
C ASN A 14 -14.52 2.47 11.43
N ARG A 15 -14.64 1.23 10.95
CA ARG A 15 -14.91 0.05 11.80
C ARG A 15 -13.86 -0.21 12.88
N GLY A 16 -12.68 0.39 12.77
CA GLY A 16 -11.60 0.35 13.76
C GLY A 16 -11.70 1.43 14.85
N GLY A 17 -12.57 2.42 14.70
CA GLY A 17 -12.72 3.54 15.63
C GLY A 17 -12.75 4.91 14.93
N ASP A 18 -12.94 5.95 15.74
CA ASP A 18 -12.81 7.34 15.34
C ASP A 18 -11.36 7.85 15.51
N GLU A 19 -11.14 9.11 15.18
CA GLU A 19 -9.85 9.77 15.29
C GLU A 19 -9.30 9.78 16.71
N ALA A 20 -10.16 9.93 17.72
CA ALA A 20 -9.75 9.91 19.11
C ALA A 20 -9.21 8.52 19.52
N ALA A 21 -9.92 7.46 19.14
CA ALA A 21 -9.45 6.09 19.34
C ALA A 21 -8.16 5.78 18.56
N PHE A 22 -8.05 6.28 17.33
CA PHE A 22 -6.84 6.14 16.52
C PHE A 22 -5.64 6.86 17.17
N SER A 23 -5.83 8.11 17.62
CA SER A 23 -4.80 8.89 18.30
C SER A 23 -4.36 8.24 19.62
N ASP A 24 -5.29 7.71 20.43
CA ASP A 24 -4.97 6.94 21.65
C ASP A 24 -4.11 5.71 21.33
N MET A 25 -4.50 4.95 20.30
CA MET A 25 -3.75 3.77 19.85
C MET A 25 -2.32 4.16 19.43
N VAL A 26 -2.18 5.17 18.57
CA VAL A 26 -0.86 5.62 18.08
C VAL A 26 0.03 6.08 19.23
N SER A 27 -0.51 6.91 20.13
CA SER A 27 0.24 7.41 21.29
C SER A 27 0.71 6.27 22.19
N ARG A 28 -0.17 5.34 22.56
CA ARG A 28 0.16 4.21 23.44
C ARG A 28 1.17 3.26 22.80
N CYS A 29 1.06 3.00 21.50
CA CYS A 29 2.04 2.18 20.77
C CYS A 29 3.40 2.86 20.71
N ASN A 30 3.46 4.15 20.36
CA ASN A 30 4.72 4.90 20.30
C ASN A 30 5.42 4.95 21.68
N ASN A 31 4.66 5.11 22.77
CA ASN A 31 5.20 5.12 24.14
C ASN A 31 5.89 3.81 24.56
N VAL A 32 5.58 2.69 23.91
CA VAL A 32 6.23 1.39 24.14
C VAL A 32 7.15 0.98 23.00
N GLY A 33 7.52 1.92 22.11
CA GLY A 33 8.44 1.69 21.00
C GLY A 33 7.86 0.89 19.84
N ILE A 34 6.53 0.72 19.77
CA ILE A 34 5.83 0.06 18.65
C ILE A 34 5.34 1.14 17.69
N ARG A 35 5.74 1.06 16.42
CA ARG A 35 5.42 2.06 15.40
C ARG A 35 4.19 1.66 14.60
N ILE A 36 3.41 2.66 14.21
CA ILE A 36 2.19 2.48 13.42
C ILE A 36 2.47 2.87 11.96
N TYR A 37 2.11 1.99 11.05
CA TYR A 37 2.13 2.22 9.61
C TYR A 37 0.69 2.19 9.10
N VAL A 38 0.28 3.23 8.38
CA VAL A 38 -1.09 3.32 7.84
C VAL A 38 -1.14 2.72 6.45
N ASP A 39 -2.17 1.93 6.18
CA ASP A 39 -2.51 1.50 4.83
C ASP A 39 -3.16 2.67 4.07
N LEU A 40 -2.43 3.24 3.11
CA LEU A 40 -2.80 4.42 2.35
C LEU A 40 -3.42 4.01 1.02
N VAL A 41 -4.73 4.18 0.91
CA VAL A 41 -5.48 4.03 -0.34
C VAL A 41 -5.65 5.40 -1.00
N ALA A 42 -4.76 5.71 -1.95
CA ALA A 42 -4.69 7.02 -2.62
C ALA A 42 -4.75 6.94 -4.16
N ASN A 43 -4.85 5.74 -4.73
CA ASN A 43 -5.02 5.54 -6.17
C ASN A 43 -6.42 5.93 -6.64
N HIS A 44 -7.45 5.56 -5.85
CA HIS A 44 -8.83 5.59 -6.30
C HIS A 44 -9.80 5.93 -5.16
N MET A 45 -11.06 6.12 -5.54
CA MET A 45 -12.21 6.27 -4.65
C MET A 45 -13.25 5.15 -4.90
N ALA A 46 -14.25 5.06 -4.02
CA ALA A 46 -15.27 4.00 -4.01
C ALA A 46 -16.04 3.86 -5.34
N THR A 47 -16.51 2.66 -5.69
CA THR A 47 -17.32 2.46 -6.92
C THR A 47 -18.82 2.30 -6.64
N SER A 48 -19.20 2.09 -5.38
CA SER A 48 -20.59 1.84 -4.98
C SER A 48 -21.27 3.09 -4.42
N ASN A 49 -22.50 3.35 -4.86
CA ASN A 49 -23.36 4.38 -4.26
C ASN A 49 -23.62 4.06 -2.78
N GLY A 50 -23.53 5.07 -1.92
CA GLY A 50 -23.84 4.90 -0.50
C GLY A 50 -23.21 5.94 0.41
N GLN A 51 -23.23 5.63 1.71
CA GLN A 51 -22.54 6.38 2.74
C GLN A 51 -21.29 5.61 3.17
N GLY A 52 -20.17 6.32 3.26
CA GLY A 52 -18.95 5.83 3.89
C GLY A 52 -19.13 5.64 5.40
N SER A 53 -18.15 5.02 6.04
CA SER A 53 -18.22 4.72 7.48
C SER A 53 -18.38 5.95 8.39
N ALA A 54 -17.95 7.13 7.93
CA ALA A 54 -18.12 8.40 8.62
C ALA A 54 -19.46 9.10 8.32
N GLY A 55 -20.38 8.46 7.57
CA GLY A 55 -21.66 9.06 7.14
C GLY A 55 -21.55 9.97 5.91
N ASN A 56 -20.34 10.18 5.38
CA ASN A 56 -20.11 10.96 4.16
C ASN A 56 -20.73 10.27 2.95
N THR A 57 -21.45 11.01 2.11
CA THR A 57 -22.04 10.49 0.87
C THR A 57 -21.03 10.50 -0.28
N CYS A 58 -21.26 9.65 -1.27
CA CYS A 58 -20.60 9.72 -2.57
C CYS A 58 -21.58 9.36 -3.69
N ASP A 59 -21.29 9.85 -4.89
CA ASP A 59 -21.91 9.40 -6.14
C ASP A 59 -20.79 9.06 -7.15
N PRO A 60 -20.33 7.81 -7.17
CA PRO A 60 -19.28 7.37 -8.08
C PRO A 60 -19.64 7.49 -9.56
N SER A 61 -20.94 7.51 -9.92
CA SER A 61 -21.37 7.63 -11.31
C SER A 61 -21.07 9.01 -11.90
N SER A 62 -21.17 10.04 -11.06
CA SER A 62 -20.76 11.42 -11.39
C SER A 62 -19.37 11.78 -10.85
N LYS A 63 -18.65 10.81 -10.28
CA LYS A 63 -17.33 10.99 -9.63
C LYS A 63 -17.35 12.09 -8.57
N SER A 64 -18.40 12.13 -7.76
CA SER A 64 -18.61 13.12 -6.71
C SER A 64 -18.30 12.55 -5.33
N TYR A 65 -17.32 13.14 -4.65
CA TYR A 65 -16.95 12.82 -3.26
C TYR A 65 -16.88 14.12 -2.44
N PRO A 66 -18.04 14.64 -2.00
CA PRO A 66 -18.15 15.98 -1.43
C PRO A 66 -17.29 16.21 -0.19
N ALA A 67 -17.11 15.18 0.65
CA ALA A 67 -16.33 15.29 1.88
C ALA A 67 -14.84 15.59 1.66
N VAL A 68 -14.28 15.22 0.50
CA VAL A 68 -12.92 15.61 0.08
C VAL A 68 -12.96 16.84 -0.84
N SER A 69 -14.14 17.17 -1.38
CA SER A 69 -14.34 18.11 -2.48
C SER A 69 -13.69 17.63 -3.78
N TYR A 70 -13.79 16.33 -4.07
CA TYR A 70 -13.49 15.81 -5.41
C TYR A 70 -14.73 15.80 -6.29
N THR A 71 -14.53 16.23 -7.53
CA THR A 71 -15.51 16.17 -8.62
C THR A 71 -14.92 15.36 -9.76
N SER A 72 -15.68 15.14 -10.83
CA SER A 72 -15.21 14.43 -12.04
C SER A 72 -13.93 14.99 -12.65
N GLU A 73 -13.58 16.25 -12.40
CA GLU A 73 -12.35 16.88 -12.90
C GLU A 73 -11.09 16.32 -12.22
N ASN A 74 -11.21 15.70 -11.05
CA ASN A 74 -10.08 15.21 -10.25
C ASN A 74 -9.74 13.73 -10.51
N PHE A 75 -10.33 13.14 -11.54
CA PHE A 75 -10.19 11.74 -11.89
C PHE A 75 -9.79 11.61 -13.35
N HIS A 76 -9.05 10.55 -13.67
CA HIS A 76 -8.80 10.19 -15.05
C HIS A 76 -10.10 9.87 -15.80
N THR A 77 -10.06 9.93 -17.13
CA THR A 77 -11.19 9.50 -17.97
C THR A 77 -11.46 8.01 -17.73
N SER A 78 -12.72 7.63 -17.56
CA SER A 78 -13.05 6.22 -17.26
C SER A 78 -12.69 5.31 -18.43
N CYS A 79 -11.92 4.27 -18.13
CA CYS A 79 -11.52 3.20 -19.03
C CYS A 79 -11.24 1.93 -18.21
N ASP A 80 -11.28 0.77 -18.87
CA ASP A 80 -10.81 -0.49 -18.31
C ASP A 80 -9.29 -0.61 -18.51
N ILE A 81 -8.61 -1.29 -17.58
CA ILE A 81 -7.16 -1.49 -17.65
C ILE A 81 -6.80 -2.51 -18.75
N ASP A 82 -5.93 -2.09 -19.65
CA ASP A 82 -5.11 -2.95 -20.50
C ASP A 82 -3.77 -3.25 -19.80
N TYR A 83 -3.63 -4.47 -19.27
CA TYR A 83 -2.43 -4.90 -18.54
C TYR A 83 -1.17 -5.06 -19.41
N THR A 84 -1.27 -4.81 -20.72
CA THR A 84 -0.11 -4.75 -21.62
C THR A 84 0.43 -3.33 -21.82
N ASP A 85 -0.31 -2.31 -21.37
CA ASP A 85 0.08 -0.90 -21.47
C ASP A 85 0.25 -0.26 -20.08
N SER A 86 1.49 0.15 -19.79
CA SER A 86 1.83 0.86 -18.54
C SER A 86 1.01 2.14 -18.31
N SER A 87 0.59 2.84 -19.38
CA SER A 87 -0.21 4.05 -19.25
C SER A 87 -1.65 3.70 -18.87
N SER A 88 -2.22 2.67 -19.50
CA SER A 88 -3.54 2.16 -19.13
C SER A 88 -3.57 1.64 -17.68
N ILE A 89 -2.55 0.91 -17.23
CA ILE A 89 -2.44 0.44 -15.84
C ILE A 89 -2.52 1.59 -14.83
N ARG A 90 -1.99 2.77 -15.18
CA ARG A 90 -1.90 3.93 -14.29
C ARG A 90 -3.02 4.96 -14.42
N ASN A 91 -3.78 4.92 -15.51
CA ASN A 91 -4.78 5.96 -15.83
C ASN A 91 -6.21 5.40 -16.00
N CYS A 92 -6.41 4.09 -15.84
CA CYS A 92 -7.71 3.43 -15.99
C CYS A 92 -8.19 2.83 -14.66
N GLU A 93 -9.50 2.59 -14.58
CA GLU A 93 -10.17 2.21 -13.34
C GLU A 93 -9.87 0.74 -12.97
N LEU A 94 -9.11 0.54 -11.89
CA LEU A 94 -8.87 -0.79 -11.32
C LEU A 94 -10.20 -1.41 -10.85
N THR A 95 -10.74 -2.36 -11.60
CA THR A 95 -12.04 -3.01 -11.30
C THR A 95 -13.17 -1.98 -11.11
N GLY A 96 -13.15 -0.88 -11.87
CA GLY A 96 -14.16 0.18 -11.82
C GLY A 96 -14.05 1.15 -10.64
N LEU A 97 -12.98 1.04 -9.83
CA LEU A 97 -12.65 2.01 -8.78
C LEU A 97 -12.29 3.35 -9.42
N LYS A 98 -12.80 4.47 -8.88
CA LYS A 98 -12.70 5.78 -9.55
C LYS A 98 -11.29 6.32 -9.39
N ASP A 99 -10.55 6.30 -10.49
CA ASP A 99 -9.12 6.53 -10.54
C ASP A 99 -8.77 8.02 -10.46
N LEU A 100 -8.09 8.42 -9.38
CA LEU A 100 -7.71 9.81 -9.12
C LEU A 100 -6.60 10.25 -10.07
N ASP A 101 -6.62 11.51 -10.49
CA ASP A 101 -5.56 12.09 -11.32
C ASP A 101 -4.53 12.80 -10.44
N GLN A 102 -3.52 12.05 -9.96
CA GLN A 102 -2.46 12.59 -9.10
C GLN A 102 -1.49 13.51 -9.85
N SER A 103 -1.60 13.69 -11.17
CA SER A 103 -0.82 14.70 -11.88
C SER A 103 -1.25 16.13 -11.47
N GLN A 104 -2.46 16.28 -10.95
CA GLN A 104 -3.00 17.56 -10.50
C GLN A 104 -2.47 17.96 -9.12
N ASP A 105 -1.98 19.20 -8.99
CA ASP A 105 -1.55 19.77 -7.71
C ASP A 105 -2.66 19.72 -6.65
N TYR A 106 -3.93 19.87 -7.07
CA TYR A 106 -5.08 19.80 -6.17
C TYR A 106 -5.24 18.41 -5.55
N VAL A 107 -5.14 17.35 -6.35
CA VAL A 107 -5.26 15.96 -5.88
C VAL A 107 -4.07 15.61 -4.98
N ARG A 108 -2.85 15.99 -5.38
CA ARG A 108 -1.65 15.82 -4.55
C ARG A 108 -1.79 16.53 -3.21
N GLY A 109 -2.21 17.80 -3.22
CA GLY A 109 -2.40 18.58 -2.00
C GLY A 109 -3.42 17.96 -1.02
N LYS A 110 -4.50 17.35 -1.53
CA LYS A 110 -5.48 16.63 -0.69
C LYS A 110 -4.91 15.36 -0.06
N ILE A 111 -4.12 14.60 -0.81
CA ILE A 111 -3.44 13.39 -0.30
C ILE A 111 -2.35 13.79 0.71
N GLU A 112 -1.55 14.81 0.41
CA GLU A 112 -0.52 15.35 1.29
C GLU A 112 -1.11 15.87 2.60
N GLU A 113 -2.22 16.62 2.57
CA GLU A 113 -2.93 17.09 3.77
C GLU A 113 -3.34 15.91 4.67
N TYR A 114 -3.92 14.87 4.08
CA TYR A 114 -4.32 13.66 4.80
C TYR A 114 -3.12 12.93 5.42
N MET A 115 -2.06 12.71 4.65
CA MET A 115 -0.85 12.05 5.13
C MET A 115 -0.15 12.86 6.23
N ASN A 116 -0.06 14.18 6.08
CA ASN A 116 0.53 15.06 7.08
C ASN A 116 -0.30 15.15 8.37
N HIS A 117 -1.62 15.08 8.27
CA HIS A 117 -2.49 14.93 9.43
C HIS A 117 -2.17 13.62 10.18
N LEU A 118 -2.05 12.49 9.49
CA LEU A 118 -1.66 11.21 10.09
C LEU A 118 -0.26 11.25 10.74
N ILE A 119 0.72 11.89 10.10
CA ILE A 119 2.05 12.11 10.67
C ILE A 119 1.96 12.93 11.96
N SER A 120 1.12 13.97 12.00
CA SER A 120 0.92 14.78 13.21
C SER A 120 0.33 13.98 14.38
N LEU A 121 -0.47 12.95 14.07
CA LEU A 121 -1.01 12.02 15.06
C LEU A 121 0.01 10.98 15.54
N GLY A 122 1.20 10.90 14.93
CA GLY A 122 2.31 10.04 15.35
C GLY A 122 2.55 8.80 14.49
N VAL A 123 1.94 8.73 13.30
CA VAL A 123 2.18 7.65 12.33
C VAL A 123 3.63 7.68 11.85
N ALA A 124 4.27 6.51 11.77
CA ALA A 124 5.68 6.37 11.39
C ALA A 124 5.90 6.21 9.89
N GLY A 125 4.87 5.85 9.14
CA GLY A 125 4.99 5.51 7.74
C GLY A 125 3.70 4.99 7.10
N PHE A 126 3.82 4.61 5.83
CA PHE A 126 2.68 4.25 5.00
C PHE A 126 2.99 3.00 4.16
N ARG A 127 2.04 2.05 4.16
CA ARG A 127 1.89 1.04 3.11
C ARG A 127 1.08 1.68 2.00
N VAL A 128 1.66 1.87 0.82
CA VAL A 128 0.97 2.52 -0.30
C VAL A 128 0.25 1.45 -1.11
N ASP A 129 -1.07 1.42 -0.99
CA ASP A 129 -1.96 0.54 -1.75
C ASP A 129 -1.87 0.80 -3.24
N ALA A 130 -1.93 -0.27 -4.04
CA ALA A 130 -2.03 -0.19 -5.49
C ALA A 130 -0.98 0.75 -6.15
N ALA A 131 0.23 0.84 -5.59
CA ALA A 131 1.25 1.77 -6.08
C ALA A 131 1.63 1.54 -7.55
N LYS A 132 1.52 0.30 -8.05
CA LYS A 132 1.64 -0.06 -9.47
C LYS A 132 0.74 0.79 -10.39
N HIS A 133 -0.42 1.19 -9.89
CA HIS A 133 -1.46 1.93 -10.61
C HIS A 133 -1.31 3.45 -10.51
N MET A 134 -0.24 3.96 -9.88
CA MET A 134 0.05 5.39 -9.82
C MET A 134 1.38 5.69 -10.54
N TRP A 135 1.54 6.91 -11.04
CA TRP A 135 2.82 7.32 -11.64
C TRP A 135 3.89 7.53 -10.56
N PRO A 136 5.12 6.98 -10.75
CA PRO A 136 6.25 7.21 -9.84
C PRO A 136 6.52 8.70 -9.55
N ALA A 137 6.41 9.55 -10.57
CA ALA A 137 6.67 10.98 -10.43
C ALA A 137 5.66 11.67 -9.48
N ASP A 138 4.38 11.29 -9.55
CA ASP A 138 3.33 11.86 -8.71
C ASP A 138 3.47 11.37 -7.26
N LEU A 139 3.78 10.09 -7.06
CA LEU A 139 4.10 9.53 -5.75
C LEU A 139 5.34 10.21 -5.14
N GLN A 140 6.40 10.39 -5.93
CA GLN A 140 7.61 11.07 -5.48
C GLN A 140 7.33 12.52 -5.07
N ALA A 141 6.46 13.22 -5.80
CA ALA A 141 6.03 14.57 -5.45
C ALA A 141 5.28 14.58 -4.11
N ILE A 142 4.29 13.70 -3.93
CA ILE A 142 3.52 13.58 -2.68
C ILE A 142 4.45 13.28 -1.49
N PHE A 143 5.32 12.27 -1.61
CA PHE A 143 6.20 11.85 -0.50
C PHE A 143 7.30 12.87 -0.19
N GLY A 144 7.77 13.59 -1.21
CA GLY A 144 8.72 14.69 -1.08
C GLY A 144 8.17 15.87 -0.28
N SER A 145 6.85 16.09 -0.32
CA SER A 145 6.15 17.18 0.37
C SER A 145 5.72 16.87 1.81
N LEU A 146 5.91 15.64 2.29
CA LEU A 146 5.48 15.27 3.64
C LEU A 146 6.31 16.01 4.71
N ASN A 147 5.72 16.20 5.88
CA ASN A 147 6.42 16.68 7.06
C ASN A 147 7.35 15.60 7.62
N ASP A 148 8.36 16.04 8.37
CA ASP A 148 9.13 15.12 9.20
C ASP A 148 8.25 14.51 10.30
N LEU A 149 8.62 13.31 10.75
CA LEU A 149 7.94 12.62 11.82
C LEU A 149 8.05 13.41 13.14
N SER A 150 6.93 13.50 13.86
CA SER A 150 6.83 14.36 15.05
C SER A 150 7.71 13.88 16.20
N THR A 151 8.60 14.75 16.70
CA THR A 151 9.43 14.44 17.87
C THR A 151 8.62 14.20 19.15
N ASP A 152 7.37 14.71 19.21
CA ASP A 152 6.46 14.49 20.34
C ASP A 152 6.06 13.02 20.48
N HIS A 153 6.19 12.24 19.41
CA HIS A 153 5.92 10.79 19.38
C HIS A 153 7.22 9.95 19.48
N GLY A 154 8.31 10.56 19.93
CA GLY A 154 9.58 9.88 20.18
C GLY A 154 10.33 9.48 18.90
N PHE A 155 10.13 10.22 17.81
CA PHE A 155 10.95 10.13 16.60
C PHE A 155 12.17 11.06 16.71
N ALA A 156 13.25 10.74 16.00
CA ALA A 156 14.41 11.61 15.90
C ALA A 156 14.09 12.85 15.06
N SER A 157 14.71 13.99 15.37
CA SER A 157 14.61 15.20 14.54
C SER A 157 15.06 14.90 13.10
N GLY A 158 14.27 15.32 12.11
CA GLY A 158 14.54 15.06 10.70
C GLY A 158 14.18 13.64 10.22
N ALA A 159 13.56 12.81 11.06
CA ALA A 159 13.10 11.49 10.64
C ALA A 159 11.99 11.63 9.59
N ARG A 160 12.09 10.87 8.49
CA ARG A 160 11.09 10.84 7.42
C ARG A 160 10.15 9.64 7.59
N ALA A 161 8.92 9.79 7.12
CA ALA A 161 7.97 8.68 7.07
C ALA A 161 8.53 7.51 6.26
N PHE A 162 8.43 6.30 6.81
CA PHE A 162 8.83 5.08 6.11
C PHE A 162 7.76 4.71 5.07
N ILE A 163 8.14 4.68 3.80
CA ILE A 163 7.23 4.37 2.70
C ILE A 163 7.56 2.97 2.17
N PHE A 164 6.55 2.12 2.06
CA PHE A 164 6.66 0.86 1.33
C PHE A 164 5.44 0.62 0.45
N GLN A 165 5.68 0.17 -0.76
CA GLN A 165 4.75 0.35 -1.88
C GLN A 165 4.31 -1.00 -2.43
N GLU A 166 3.01 -1.18 -2.62
CA GLU A 166 2.49 -2.36 -3.28
C GLU A 166 2.67 -2.26 -4.80
N VAL A 167 3.72 -2.91 -5.30
CA VAL A 167 3.95 -3.07 -6.74
C VAL A 167 4.08 -4.54 -7.05
N ILE A 168 2.99 -5.15 -7.50
CA ILE A 168 2.98 -6.55 -7.92
C ILE A 168 3.64 -6.64 -9.30
N ASP A 169 4.90 -7.07 -9.32
CA ASP A 169 5.67 -7.36 -10.55
C ASP A 169 6.08 -8.84 -10.52
N THR A 170 5.48 -9.64 -11.41
CA THR A 170 5.81 -11.06 -11.55
C THR A 170 6.87 -11.31 -12.63
N SER A 171 7.71 -10.31 -12.93
CA SER A 171 8.75 -10.27 -13.97
C SER A 171 8.27 -10.08 -15.41
N THR A 172 6.99 -10.33 -15.71
CA THR A 172 6.39 -10.15 -17.04
C THR A 172 5.60 -8.85 -17.21
N ASP A 173 5.40 -8.09 -16.13
CA ASP A 173 4.60 -6.87 -16.16
C ASP A 173 5.28 -5.71 -16.91
N PRO A 174 4.53 -4.86 -17.63
CA PRO A 174 5.09 -3.67 -18.27
C PRO A 174 5.46 -2.56 -17.27
N VAL A 175 4.93 -2.62 -16.05
CA VAL A 175 5.30 -1.74 -14.92
C VAL A 175 6.23 -2.51 -14.00
N LYS A 176 7.42 -1.96 -13.74
CA LYS A 176 8.46 -2.62 -12.95
C LYS A 176 8.51 -2.11 -11.52
N ASN A 177 8.72 -3.02 -10.58
CA ASN A 177 8.90 -2.67 -9.16
C ASN A 177 10.13 -1.75 -8.93
N THR A 178 11.17 -1.88 -9.77
CA THR A 178 12.37 -1.02 -9.75
C THR A 178 12.10 0.45 -10.03
N GLU A 179 10.95 0.80 -10.63
CA GLU A 179 10.58 2.21 -10.86
C GLU A 179 10.28 2.97 -9.56
N TYR A 180 10.05 2.25 -8.45
CA TYR A 180 9.57 2.80 -7.19
C TYR A 180 10.59 2.77 -6.04
N THR A 181 11.75 2.10 -6.23
CA THR A 181 12.77 1.94 -5.18
C THR A 181 13.55 3.23 -4.88
N GLY A 182 13.52 4.21 -5.80
CA GLY A 182 14.24 5.48 -5.66
C GLY A 182 13.67 6.43 -4.59
N PHE A 183 12.44 6.20 -4.13
CA PHE A 183 11.72 7.09 -3.20
C PHE A 183 10.91 6.35 -2.14
N GLY A 184 11.17 5.05 -1.96
CA GLY A 184 10.52 4.22 -0.96
C GLY A 184 10.96 2.77 -1.09
N LYS A 185 10.52 1.92 -0.16
CA LYS A 185 10.65 0.47 -0.29
C LYS A 185 9.51 -0.10 -1.14
N VAL A 186 9.68 -1.32 -1.60
CA VAL A 186 8.65 -2.03 -2.38
C VAL A 186 8.32 -3.37 -1.73
N CYS A 187 7.05 -3.74 -1.75
CA CYS A 187 6.58 -5.06 -1.35
C CYS A 187 7.15 -6.13 -2.30
N GLU A 188 8.00 -7.03 -1.78
CA GLU A 188 8.65 -8.06 -2.61
C GLU A 188 7.76 -9.29 -2.75
N PHE A 189 6.88 -9.28 -3.76
CA PHE A 189 5.93 -10.38 -4.00
C PHE A 189 6.60 -11.68 -4.43
N LEU A 190 7.77 -11.62 -5.09
CA LEU A 190 8.52 -12.82 -5.47
C LEU A 190 9.02 -13.58 -4.24
N PHE A 191 9.24 -12.89 -3.11
CA PHE A 191 9.70 -13.51 -1.88
C PHE A 191 8.74 -14.62 -1.40
N GLY A 192 7.47 -14.28 -1.16
CA GLY A 192 6.46 -15.25 -0.74
C GLY A 192 6.12 -16.26 -1.84
N ASN A 193 6.11 -15.81 -3.10
CA ASN A 193 5.80 -16.64 -4.25
C ASN A 193 6.79 -17.80 -4.41
N ASP A 194 8.10 -17.54 -4.23
CA ASP A 194 9.14 -18.55 -4.45
C ASP A 194 9.44 -19.38 -3.19
N LEU A 195 9.23 -18.82 -2.00
CA LEU A 195 9.29 -19.61 -0.76
C LEU A 195 8.18 -20.66 -0.67
N GLY A 196 6.99 -20.37 -1.20
CA GLY A 196 5.86 -21.30 -1.17
C GLY A 196 6.19 -22.70 -1.73
N PRO A 197 6.59 -22.81 -3.02
CA PRO A 197 7.03 -24.07 -3.62
C PRO A 197 8.22 -24.71 -2.89
N ALA A 198 9.18 -23.92 -2.38
CA ALA A 198 10.32 -24.46 -1.65
C ALA A 198 9.90 -25.19 -0.36
N PHE A 199 9.05 -24.56 0.44
CA PHE A 199 8.60 -25.13 1.71
C PHE A 199 7.44 -26.14 1.58
N ARG A 200 6.79 -26.22 0.41
CA ARG A 200 5.90 -27.35 0.03
C ARG A 200 6.66 -28.57 -0.49
N GLY A 201 7.97 -28.47 -0.70
CA GLY A 201 8.80 -29.56 -1.23
C GLY A 201 8.72 -29.72 -2.75
N GLU A 202 8.18 -28.73 -3.45
CA GLU A 202 8.17 -28.65 -4.92
C GLU A 202 9.52 -28.16 -5.45
N ASN A 203 10.24 -27.36 -4.65
CA ASN A 203 11.60 -26.91 -4.93
C ASN A 203 12.56 -27.34 -3.79
N PRO A 204 13.67 -28.06 -4.06
CA PRO A 204 14.61 -28.47 -3.02
C PRO A 204 15.19 -27.31 -2.20
N LEU A 205 15.05 -27.37 -0.87
CA LEU A 205 15.52 -26.33 0.05
C LEU A 205 17.01 -25.96 -0.09
N HIS A 206 17.86 -26.88 -0.57
CA HIS A 206 19.29 -26.60 -0.77
C HIS A 206 19.57 -25.51 -1.82
N TYR A 207 18.59 -25.21 -2.69
CA TYR A 207 18.71 -24.09 -3.62
C TYR A 207 18.62 -22.73 -2.92
N LEU A 208 18.00 -22.63 -1.74
CA LEU A 208 17.94 -21.37 -0.97
C LEU A 208 19.32 -20.87 -0.48
N LYS A 209 20.40 -21.60 -0.74
CA LYS A 209 21.79 -21.21 -0.38
C LYS A 209 22.22 -19.84 -0.94
N ASN A 210 21.61 -19.40 -2.04
CA ASN A 210 21.86 -18.11 -2.70
C ASN A 210 20.58 -17.26 -2.76
N TRP A 211 19.67 -17.45 -1.81
CA TRP A 211 18.41 -16.69 -1.75
C TRP A 211 18.65 -15.18 -1.67
N GLY A 212 17.95 -14.42 -2.52
CA GLY A 212 18.10 -12.97 -2.67
C GLY A 212 18.13 -12.56 -4.14
N THR A 213 18.99 -11.62 -4.50
CA THR A 213 19.04 -11.05 -5.87
C THR A 213 19.37 -12.08 -6.97
N GLU A 214 20.07 -13.17 -6.65
CA GLU A 214 20.31 -14.27 -7.60
C GLU A 214 19.03 -15.03 -7.98
N TRP A 215 17.96 -14.89 -7.19
CA TRP A 215 16.64 -15.42 -7.46
C TRP A 215 15.73 -14.39 -8.17
N GLY A 216 16.26 -13.21 -8.53
CA GLY A 216 15.49 -12.16 -9.17
C GLY A 216 14.72 -11.24 -8.21
N LEU A 217 14.91 -11.41 -6.90
CA LEU A 217 14.41 -10.46 -5.90
C LEU A 217 15.18 -9.13 -6.03
N LEU A 218 14.53 -8.05 -5.61
CA LEU A 218 15.21 -6.77 -5.40
C LEU A 218 16.22 -6.88 -4.24
N ASP A 219 17.13 -5.91 -4.16
CA ASP A 219 18.05 -5.80 -3.03
C ASP A 219 17.25 -5.70 -1.71
N GLY A 220 17.68 -6.43 -0.68
CA GLY A 220 16.99 -6.45 0.61
C GLY A 220 16.92 -5.07 1.27
N GLY A 221 17.88 -4.19 0.94
CA GLY A 221 17.85 -2.80 1.34
C GLY A 221 16.64 -2.05 0.81
N ASP A 222 16.03 -2.47 -0.31
CA ASP A 222 14.95 -1.78 -1.03
C ASP A 222 13.55 -2.39 -0.87
N THR A 223 13.41 -3.42 -0.04
CA THR A 223 12.16 -4.18 0.05
C THR A 223 11.54 -4.26 1.44
N VAL A 224 10.25 -4.57 1.44
CA VAL A 224 9.56 -5.21 2.56
C VAL A 224 9.11 -6.59 2.09
N SER A 225 9.67 -7.62 2.71
CA SER A 225 9.40 -9.02 2.36
C SER A 225 8.35 -9.63 3.28
N PHE A 226 7.59 -10.60 2.76
CA PHE A 226 6.54 -11.31 3.48
C PHE A 226 6.31 -12.70 2.88
N VAL A 227 5.81 -13.63 3.68
CA VAL A 227 5.42 -14.98 3.22
C VAL A 227 4.02 -14.96 2.61
N ASP A 228 3.09 -14.21 3.19
CA ASP A 228 1.75 -13.93 2.71
C ASP A 228 1.33 -12.49 3.05
N ASN A 229 0.26 -12.02 2.40
CA ASN A 229 -0.42 -10.77 2.71
C ASN A 229 -1.94 -11.02 2.73
N HIS A 230 -2.71 -9.96 2.99
CA HIS A 230 -4.15 -10.07 3.11
C HIS A 230 -4.87 -10.39 1.77
N ASP A 231 -4.26 -10.19 0.61
CA ASP A 231 -4.87 -10.55 -0.67
C ASP A 231 -4.51 -11.99 -1.05
N ASN A 232 -3.22 -12.30 -1.08
CA ASN A 232 -2.74 -13.58 -1.60
C ASN A 232 -3.09 -14.78 -0.70
N GLU A 233 -3.34 -14.57 0.60
CA GLU A 233 -3.87 -15.63 1.49
C GLU A 233 -5.29 -16.09 1.10
N ARG A 234 -5.98 -15.31 0.26
CA ARG A 234 -7.36 -15.57 -0.22
C ARG A 234 -7.39 -16.00 -1.68
N ASP A 235 -6.50 -15.46 -2.49
CA ASP A 235 -6.61 -15.54 -3.95
C ASP A 235 -5.57 -16.46 -4.62
N SER A 236 -4.57 -16.94 -3.88
CA SER A 236 -3.50 -17.76 -4.45
C SER A 236 -3.19 -19.00 -3.62
N GLN A 237 -3.12 -20.16 -4.29
CA GLN A 237 -2.59 -21.39 -3.70
C GLN A 237 -1.05 -21.43 -3.71
N VAL A 238 -0.40 -20.45 -4.35
CA VAL A 238 1.07 -20.38 -4.45
C VAL A 238 1.68 -19.89 -3.14
N PHE A 239 1.04 -18.93 -2.47
CA PHE A 239 1.52 -18.39 -1.20
C PHE A 239 1.18 -19.34 -0.05
N LEU A 240 2.10 -19.47 0.91
CA LEU A 240 1.84 -20.21 2.15
C LEU A 240 1.10 -19.30 3.11
N HIS A 241 0.06 -19.82 3.74
CA HIS A 241 -0.71 -19.06 4.73
C HIS A 241 -1.06 -19.92 5.95
N TYR A 242 -1.79 -19.37 6.91
CA TYR A 242 -2.02 -20.00 8.21
C TYR A 242 -2.66 -21.40 8.17
N THR A 243 -3.36 -21.78 7.08
CA THR A 243 -3.92 -23.14 6.92
C THR A 243 -2.85 -24.18 6.58
N ASN A 244 -1.69 -23.74 6.08
CA ASN A 244 -0.51 -24.55 5.81
C ASN A 244 0.45 -24.57 7.03
N ASP A 245 -0.06 -24.90 8.22
CA ASP A 245 0.62 -24.70 9.52
C ASP A 245 2.14 -24.97 9.53
N LYS A 246 2.57 -26.20 9.22
CA LYS A 246 3.99 -26.59 9.28
C LYS A 246 4.87 -25.86 8.25
N PRO A 247 4.60 -25.91 6.93
CA PRO A 247 5.42 -25.22 5.95
C PRO A 247 5.37 -23.69 6.10
N TYR A 248 4.24 -23.10 6.50
CA TYR A 248 4.12 -21.66 6.75
C TYR A 248 5.06 -21.20 7.88
N LYS A 249 5.05 -21.90 9.03
CA LYS A 249 5.99 -21.61 10.13
C LYS A 249 7.45 -21.77 9.72
N ALA A 250 7.76 -22.74 8.86
CA ALA A 250 9.13 -22.95 8.37
C ALA A 250 9.58 -21.82 7.44
N ALA A 251 8.71 -21.35 6.53
CA ALA A 251 8.98 -20.21 5.67
C ALA A 251 9.16 -18.91 6.48
N MET A 252 8.29 -18.66 7.47
CA MET A 252 8.43 -17.53 8.39
C MET A 252 9.74 -17.58 9.19
N ALA A 253 10.13 -18.76 9.67
CA ALA A 253 11.40 -18.93 10.39
C ALA A 253 12.62 -18.68 9.48
N PHE A 254 12.55 -19.07 8.21
CA PHE A 254 13.58 -18.75 7.23
C PHE A 254 13.68 -17.24 6.96
N MET A 255 12.54 -16.58 6.72
CA MET A 255 12.48 -15.14 6.50
C MET A 255 13.07 -14.33 7.66
N LEU A 256 12.87 -14.75 8.91
CA LEU A 256 13.35 -14.05 10.09
C LEU A 256 14.82 -14.36 10.45
N ALA A 257 15.41 -15.39 9.85
CA ALA A 257 16.77 -15.85 10.16
C ALA A 257 17.79 -15.49 9.08
N HIS A 258 17.33 -15.14 7.88
CA HIS A 258 18.15 -14.80 6.71
C HIS A 258 18.22 -13.29 6.54
#